data_AF-A0A0C9S064-F1
#
_entry.id   AF-A0A0C9S064-F1
#
_cell.length_a   1.000
_cell.length_b   1.000
_cell.length_c   1.000
_cell.angle_alpha   90.00
_cell.angle_beta   90.00
_cell.angle_gamma   90.00
#
_symmetry.space_group_name_H-M   'P 1'
#
loop_
_entity.id
_entity.type
_entity.pdbx_description
1 polymer ?
#
loop_
_entity_poly.entity_id
_entity_poly.type
_entity_poly.pdbx_seq_one_letter_code
_entity_poly.pdbx_strand_id
1 'polypeptide(L)'
;YSPLGSPDRPWAPKGEKTLMEDETVNAIAKKHGVTAAQVLIRYPLDRGLITIPKSTNRTRIEENFKVLSFSLDPEDVDALNGLDRNFRVCVLEADVESKYYPFKIAY
;
A
#
# COMPACT_ATOMS: atom_id res chain seq x y z
N TYR A 1 4.59 0.46 -7.13
CA TYR A 1 5.13 -0.80 -6.55
C TYR A 1 5.05 -0.71 -5.03
N SER A 2 5.32 -1.81 -4.31
CA SER A 2 5.15 -1.91 -2.84
C SER A 2 3.74 -1.55 -2.32
N PRO A 3 2.66 -2.07 -2.92
CA PRO A 3 1.28 -1.68 -2.57
C PRO A 3 0.89 -2.02 -1.12
N LEU A 4 1.60 -2.95 -0.49
CA LEU A 4 1.38 -3.37 0.89
C LEU A 4 2.30 -2.68 1.90
N GLY A 5 3.03 -1.63 1.49
CA GLY A 5 3.95 -0.91 2.38
C GLY A 5 5.27 -1.63 2.68
N SER A 6 5.56 -2.73 1.97
CA SER A 6 6.81 -3.49 2.09
C SER A 6 7.20 -3.82 3.55
N PRO A 7 6.34 -4.55 4.29
CA PRO A 7 6.54 -4.80 5.73
C PRO A 7 7.81 -5.62 6.02
N ASP A 8 8.21 -6.50 5.09
CA ASP A 8 9.38 -7.38 5.25
C ASP A 8 10.69 -6.73 4.78
N ARG A 9 10.74 -5.41 4.56
CA ARG A 9 11.96 -4.75 4.07
C ARG A 9 13.05 -4.72 5.14
N PRO A 10 14.33 -4.97 4.78
CA PRO A 10 15.40 -5.13 5.77
C PRO A 10 15.80 -3.83 6.47
N TRP A 11 15.45 -2.67 5.92
CA TRP A 11 15.70 -1.34 6.50
C TRP A 11 14.50 -0.76 7.27
N ALA A 12 13.50 -1.57 7.62
CA ALA A 12 12.37 -1.08 8.42
C ALA A 12 12.81 -0.70 9.84
N PRO A 13 12.49 0.51 10.33
CA PRO A 13 12.70 0.87 11.73
C PRO A 13 11.91 -0.06 12.65
N LYS A 14 12.49 -0.39 13.81
CA LYS A 14 11.79 -1.20 14.82
C LYS A 14 10.54 -0.48 15.31
N GLY A 15 9.40 -1.15 15.23
CA GLY A 15 8.11 -0.60 15.68
C GLY A 15 7.48 0.40 14.70
N GLU A 16 7.97 0.47 13.45
CA GLU A 16 7.27 1.23 12.43
C GLU A 16 5.88 0.64 12.18
N LYS A 17 4.85 1.49 12.33
CA LYS A 17 3.46 1.11 12.04
C LYS A 17 3.30 0.80 10.56
N THR A 18 2.67 -0.33 10.27
CA THR A 18 2.41 -0.75 8.89
C THR A 18 1.08 -0.20 8.38
N LEU A 19 0.90 -0.13 7.06
CA LEU A 19 -0.39 0.24 6.45
C LEU A 19 -1.52 -0.73 6.82
N MET A 20 -1.19 -1.98 7.17
CA MET A 20 -2.17 -2.98 7.61
C MET A 20 -2.73 -2.70 9.01
N GLU A 21 -2.02 -1.88 9.80
CA GLU A 21 -2.41 -1.50 11.16
C GLU A 21 -3.12 -0.15 11.21
N ASP A 22 -3.27 0.53 10.06
CA ASP A 22 -3.94 1.82 9.98
C ASP A 22 -5.45 1.68 10.28
N GLU A 23 -5.98 2.57 11.12
CA GLU A 23 -7.37 2.50 11.58
C GLU A 23 -8.37 2.74 10.45
N THR A 24 -8.07 3.66 9.53
CA THR A 24 -8.91 3.94 8.36
C THR A 24 -8.94 2.72 7.43
N VAL A 25 -7.78 2.13 7.16
CA VAL A 25 -7.70 0.90 6.32
C VAL A 25 -8.50 -0.24 6.96
N ASN A 26 -8.38 -0.45 8.27
CA ASN A 26 -9.10 -1.50 8.98
C ASN A 26 -10.61 -1.23 9.07
N ALA A 27 -11.04 0.03 9.21
CA ALA A 27 -12.45 0.41 9.18
C ALA A 27 -13.09 0.10 7.82
N ILE A 28 -12.40 0.43 6.72
CA ILE A 28 -12.84 0.11 5.35
C ILE A 28 -12.86 -1.40 5.13
N ALA A 29 -11.81 -2.11 5.57
CA ALA A 29 -11.75 -3.57 5.47
C ALA A 29 -12.95 -4.24 6.16
N LYS A 30 -13.29 -3.76 7.37
CA LYS A 30 -14.48 -4.22 8.11
C LYS A 30 -15.78 -3.88 7.39
N LYS A 31 -15.92 -2.68 6.83
CA LYS A 31 -17.10 -2.25 6.05
C LYS A 31 -17.39 -3.19 4.88
N HIS A 32 -16.35 -3.64 4.17
CA HIS A 32 -16.47 -4.52 3.00
C HIS A 32 -16.39 -6.02 3.33
N GLY A 33 -16.09 -6.39 4.58
CA GLY A 33 -15.92 -7.80 4.97
C GLY A 33 -14.67 -8.45 4.34
N VAL A 34 -13.60 -7.67 4.14
CA VAL A 34 -12.34 -8.08 3.49
C VAL A 34 -11.15 -7.82 4.41
N THR A 35 -9.95 -8.22 4.01
CA THR A 35 -8.72 -7.93 4.79
C THR A 35 -8.14 -6.56 4.44
N ALA A 36 -7.35 -5.97 5.36
CA ALA A 36 -6.63 -4.72 5.11
C ALA A 36 -5.73 -4.81 3.86
N ALA A 37 -5.14 -5.99 3.60
CA ALA A 37 -4.34 -6.24 2.41
C ALA A 37 -5.16 -6.08 1.13
N GLN A 38 -6.39 -6.62 1.13
CA GLN A 38 -7.28 -6.53 -0.01
C GLN A 38 -7.70 -5.08 -0.27
N VAL A 39 -7.96 -4.27 0.77
CA VAL A 39 -8.23 -2.83 0.63
C VAL A 39 -7.03 -2.12 -0.02
N LEU A 40 -5.82 -2.33 0.50
CA LEU A 40 -4.60 -1.68 -0.02
C LEU A 40 -4.28 -2.08 -1.47
N ILE A 41 -4.65 -3.29 -1.88
CA ILE A 41 -4.49 -3.76 -3.27
C ILE A 41 -5.62 -3.21 -4.16
N ARG A 42 -6.86 -3.16 -3.66
CA ARG A 42 -8.02 -2.66 -4.41
C ARG A 42 -7.93 -1.15 -4.67
N TYR A 43 -7.44 -0.39 -3.71
CA TYR A 43 -7.31 1.06 -3.79
C TYR A 43 -6.64 1.60 -5.08
N PRO A 44 -5.44 1.16 -5.48
CA PRO A 44 -4.87 1.58 -6.76
C PRO A 44 -5.70 1.10 -7.97
N LEU A 45 -6.33 -0.07 -7.91
CA LEU A 45 -7.15 -0.59 -9.02
C LEU A 45 -8.38 0.30 -9.29
N ASP A 46 -9.10 0.72 -8.24
CA ASP A 46 -10.25 1.63 -8.37
C ASP A 46 -9.84 3.04 -8.84
N ARG A 47 -8.56 3.38 -8.72
CA ARG A 47 -7.97 4.61 -9.28
C ARG A 47 -7.40 4.43 -10.68
N GLY A 48 -7.64 3.29 -11.34
CA GLY A 48 -7.13 3.00 -12.69
C GLY A 48 -5.64 2.70 -12.77
N LEU A 49 -5.01 2.35 -11.64
CA LEU A 49 -3.58 2.03 -11.55
C LEU A 49 -3.37 0.52 -11.47
N ILE A 50 -2.24 0.04 -12.00
CA ILE A 50 -1.81 -1.37 -11.85
C ILE A 50 -1.18 -1.57 -10.47
N THR A 51 -1.46 -2.73 -9.85
CA THR A 51 -0.88 -3.14 -8.58
C THR A 51 -0.13 -4.47 -8.70
N ILE A 52 0.93 -4.64 -7.90
CA ILE A 52 1.83 -5.82 -7.94
C ILE A 52 2.19 -6.31 -6.53
N PRO A 53 1.23 -6.85 -5.76
CA PRO A 53 1.50 -7.36 -4.41
C PRO A 53 2.34 -8.65 -4.49
N LYS A 54 3.43 -8.71 -3.72
CA LYS A 54 4.26 -9.92 -3.59
C LYS A 54 3.81 -10.75 -2.40
N SER A 55 3.75 -12.07 -2.56
CA SER A 55 3.69 -13.05 -1.47
C SER A 55 4.32 -14.36 -1.90
N THR A 56 4.93 -15.09 -0.97
CA THR A 56 5.32 -16.50 -1.15
C THR A 56 4.40 -17.45 -0.38
N ASN A 57 3.50 -16.91 0.45
CA ASN A 57 2.48 -17.68 1.16
C ASN A 57 1.27 -17.89 0.23
N ARG A 58 0.93 -19.15 -0.02
CA ARG A 58 -0.16 -19.55 -0.94
C ARG A 58 -1.51 -18.94 -0.57
N THR A 59 -1.91 -19.03 0.70
CA THR A 59 -3.18 -18.47 1.17
C THR A 59 -3.26 -16.97 0.91
N ARG A 60 -2.18 -16.23 1.18
CA ARG A 60 -2.10 -14.79 0.89
C ARG A 60 -2.11 -14.49 -0.61
N ILE A 61 -1.51 -15.33 -1.45
CA ILE A 61 -1.57 -15.18 -2.92
C ILE A 61 -3.02 -15.29 -3.40
N GLU A 62 -3.73 -16.32 -2.93
CA GLU A 62 -5.15 -16.52 -3.27
C GLU A 62 -6.04 -15.40 -2.71
N GLU A 63 -5.81 -14.95 -1.48
CA GLU A 63 -6.53 -13.84 -0.84
C GLU A 63 -6.31 -12.51 -1.59
N ASN A 64 -5.06 -12.18 -1.92
CA ASN A 64 -4.70 -10.96 -2.64
C ASN A 64 -5.34 -10.87 -4.03
N PHE A 65 -5.63 -12.01 -4.68
CA PHE A 65 -6.27 -12.04 -5.99
C PHE A 65 -7.80 -11.82 -5.91
N LYS A 66 -8.43 -12.13 -4.77
CA LYS A 66 -9.88 -11.92 -4.56
C LYS A 66 -10.30 -10.46 -4.52
N VAL A 67 -9.37 -9.52 -4.63
CA VAL A 67 -9.64 -8.07 -4.78
C VAL A 67 -10.50 -7.70 -5.98
N LEU A 68 -10.68 -8.62 -6.92
CA LEU A 68 -11.56 -8.44 -8.07
C LEU A 68 -13.04 -8.67 -7.75
N SER A 69 -13.39 -9.22 -6.58
CA SER A 69 -14.78 -9.54 -6.20
C SER A 69 -15.51 -8.42 -5.45
N PHE A 70 -14.87 -7.27 -5.23
CA PHE A 70 -15.47 -6.09 -4.60
C PHE A 70 -14.85 -4.81 -5.16
N SER A 71 -15.43 -3.66 -4.85
CA SER A 71 -14.90 -2.33 -5.17
C SER A 71 -15.05 -1.39 -3.98
N LEU A 72 -14.16 -0.42 -3.87
CA LEU A 72 -14.29 0.68 -2.93
C LEU A 72 -15.29 1.70 -3.48
N ASP A 73 -16.10 2.31 -2.60
CA ASP A 73 -16.93 3.45 -2.97
C ASP A 73 -16.11 4.76 -2.95
N PRO A 74 -16.63 5.85 -3.55
CA PRO A 74 -15.90 7.12 -3.62
C PRO A 74 -15.45 7.62 -2.24
N GLU A 75 -16.27 7.44 -1.22
CA GLU A 75 -15.97 7.86 0.15
C GLU A 75 -14.79 7.09 0.75
N ASP A 76 -14.68 5.78 0.50
CA ASP A 76 -13.54 4.98 0.92
C ASP A 76 -12.25 5.40 0.20
N VAL A 77 -12.35 5.67 -1.11
CA VAL A 77 -11.21 6.14 -1.91
C VAL A 77 -10.73 7.49 -1.39
N ASP A 78 -11.64 8.41 -1.07
CA ASP A 78 -11.31 9.72 -0.51
C ASP A 78 -10.71 9.63 0.89
N ALA A 79 -11.21 8.74 1.74
CA ALA A 79 -10.62 8.47 3.05
C ALA A 79 -9.18 7.95 2.93
N LEU A 80 -8.91 7.05 1.98
CA LEU A 80 -7.56 6.54 1.70
C LEU A 80 -6.64 7.57 1.06
N ASN A 81 -7.18 8.48 0.22
CA ASN A 81 -6.41 9.63 -0.30
C ASN A 81 -5.90 10.51 0.86
N GLY A 82 -6.72 10.68 1.91
CA GLY A 82 -6.36 11.44 3.12
C GLY A 82 -5.21 10.85 3.96
N LEU A 83 -4.78 9.61 3.68
CA LEU A 83 -3.65 8.98 4.36
C LEU A 83 -2.28 9.36 3.79
N ASP A 84 -2.23 10.12 2.68
CA ASP A 84 -0.95 10.54 2.13
C ASP A 84 -0.17 11.39 3.13
N ARG A 85 1.11 11.04 3.24
CA ARG A 85 2.07 11.64 4.16
C ARG A 85 3.44 11.81 3.50
N ASN A 86 3.47 11.78 2.16
CA ASN A 86 4.67 11.85 1.33
C ASN A 86 5.79 10.87 1.77
N PHE A 87 5.37 9.71 2.31
CA PHE A 87 6.27 8.70 2.85
C PHE A 87 6.65 7.68 1.77
N ARG A 88 7.93 7.29 1.73
CA ARG A 88 8.47 6.34 0.76
C ARG A 88 9.12 5.16 1.48
N VAL A 89 8.73 3.95 1.12
CA VAL A 89 9.34 2.72 1.65
C VAL A 89 10.66 2.38 0.97
N CYS A 90 10.84 2.79 -0.29
CA CYS A 90 12.04 2.57 -1.09
C CYS A 90 12.73 3.90 -1.33
N VAL A 91 13.63 4.26 -0.43
CA VAL A 91 14.52 5.42 -0.56
C VAL A 91 15.88 4.87 -0.94
N LEU A 92 16.44 5.29 -2.07
CA LEU A 92 17.75 4.87 -2.55
C LEU A 92 18.83 5.70 -1.83
N GLU A 93 18.91 5.58 -0.51
CA GLU A 93 19.72 6.47 0.34
C GLU A 93 21.18 6.54 -0.10
N ALA A 94 21.76 5.40 -0.52
CA ALA A 94 23.13 5.33 -1.03
C ALA A 94 23.37 6.17 -2.30
N ASP A 95 22.32 6.46 -3.06
CA ASP A 95 22.38 7.16 -4.35
C ASP A 95 21.91 8.62 -4.27
N VAL A 96 21.68 9.16 -3.06
CA VAL A 96 21.12 10.51 -2.88
C VAL A 96 21.97 11.59 -3.57
N GLU A 97 23.28 11.42 -3.63
CA GLU A 97 24.21 12.35 -4.29
C GLU A 97 24.24 12.22 -5.82
N SER A 98 23.59 11.21 -6.39
CA SER A 98 23.48 11.08 -7.84
C SER A 98 22.79 12.30 -8.44
N LYS A 99 23.35 12.82 -9.54
CA LYS A 99 22.69 13.86 -10.35
C LYS A 99 21.34 13.42 -10.92
N TYR A 100 21.09 12.10 -10.96
CA TYR A 100 19.85 11.50 -11.45
C TYR A 100 18.96 10.98 -10.31
N TYR A 101 19.26 11.33 -9.06
CA TYR A 101 18.45 10.88 -7.93
C TYR A 101 17.00 11.38 -8.06
N PRO A 102 16.01 10.48 -8.13
CA PRO A 102 14.67 10.84 -8.59
C PRO A 102 13.82 11.56 -7.54
N PHE A 103 14.22 11.57 -6.26
CA PHE A 103 13.37 12.02 -5.16
C PHE A 103 13.79 13.37 -4.55
N LYS A 104 14.66 14.13 -5.23
CA LYS A 104 15.05 15.51 -4.84
C LYS A 104 14.01 16.57 -5.25
N ILE A 105 13.08 16.23 -6.14
CA ILE A 105 12.07 17.15 -6.68
C ILE A 105 10.68 16.84 -6.11
N ALA A 106 9.84 17.87 -6.02
CA ALA A 106 8.41 17.71 -5.75
C ALA A 106 7.68 17.16 -6.97
N TYR A 107 6.49 16.59 -6.75
CA TYR A 107 5.57 16.08 -7.77
C TYR A 107 4.13 16.49 -7.46
#